data_AF-A0A0D0CR60-F1
#
_entry.id   AF-A0A0D0CR60-F1
#
_cell.length_a   1.000
_cell.length_b   1.000
_cell.length_c   1.000
_cell.angle_alpha   90.00
_cell.angle_beta   90.00
_cell.angle_gamma   90.00
#
_symmetry.space_group_name_H-M   'P 1'
#
loop_
_entity.id
_entity.type
_entity.pdbx_description
1 polymer ?
#
loop_
_entity_poly.entity_id
_entity_poly.type
_entity_poly.pdbx_seq_one_letter_code
_entity_poly.pdbx_strand_id
1 'polypeptide(L)'
;MILSSAISTPLWLRHDGSVPTHAWFMRKLRFFFPKSIGSHSMHAGGTTSLAAAGMAADNIRAMGRWKSDAWEHYVRKNPVLLQALIFHGRSIHDSPFAPM
;
A
#
# COMPACT_ATOMS: atom_id res chain seq x y z
N MET A 1 24.51 -3.73 31.54
CA MET A 1 23.81 -4.62 30.59
C MET A 1 23.29 -3.77 29.45
N ILE A 2 24.13 -3.55 28.42
CA ILE A 2 23.78 -2.70 27.26
C ILE A 2 23.01 -3.56 26.26
N LEU A 3 21.83 -3.09 25.88
CA LEU A 3 20.91 -3.71 24.95
C LEU A 3 21.61 -3.98 23.61
N SER A 4 21.42 -5.20 23.11
CA SER A 4 21.72 -5.57 21.72
C SER A 4 20.88 -4.70 20.79
N SER A 5 21.45 -3.61 20.28
CA SER A 5 20.94 -2.93 19.10
C SER A 5 21.18 -3.87 17.92
N ALA A 6 20.15 -4.63 17.55
CA ALA A 6 20.17 -5.48 16.37
C ALA A 6 20.74 -4.69 15.18
N ILE A 7 21.76 -5.25 14.52
CA ILE A 7 22.34 -4.72 13.30
C ILE A 7 21.27 -4.84 12.20
N SER A 8 20.41 -3.84 12.10
CA SER A 8 19.39 -3.75 11.06
C SER A 8 20.08 -3.40 9.75
N THR A 9 20.47 -4.42 8.99
CA THR A 9 21.00 -4.23 7.64
C THR A 9 19.89 -3.64 6.76
N PRO A 10 20.10 -2.47 6.12
CA PRO A 10 19.09 -1.86 5.28
C PRO A 10 18.78 -2.75 4.08
N LEU A 11 17.50 -3.08 3.90
CA LEU A 11 17.06 -3.94 2.78
C LEU A 11 17.26 -3.27 1.42
N TRP A 12 17.12 -1.94 1.36
CA TRP A 12 17.22 -1.16 0.12
C TRP A 12 18.42 -0.23 0.19
N LEU A 13 19.28 -0.34 -0.82
CA LEU A 13 20.45 0.51 -1.00
C LEU A 13 20.38 1.22 -2.35
N ARG A 14 21.00 2.39 -2.43
CA ARG A 14 21.30 3.04 -3.71
C ARG A 14 22.46 2.32 -4.38
N HIS A 15 22.70 2.63 -5.64
CA HIS A 15 23.83 2.07 -6.41
C HIS A 15 25.21 2.32 -5.77
N ASP A 16 25.34 3.37 -4.95
CA ASP A 16 26.56 3.74 -4.23
C ASP A 16 26.67 3.10 -2.83
N GLY A 17 25.74 2.20 -2.48
CA GLY A 17 25.69 1.55 -1.17
C GLY A 17 25.07 2.41 -0.06
N SER A 18 24.65 3.64 -0.33
CA SER A 18 24.02 4.50 0.67
C SER A 18 22.52 4.18 0.85
N VAL A 19 21.99 4.47 2.04
CA VAL A 19 20.56 4.27 2.35
C VAL A 19 19.71 5.34 1.64
N PRO A 20 18.63 4.96 0.92
CA PRO A 20 17.72 5.92 0.30
C PRO A 20 17.00 6.75 1.36
N THR A 21 17.00 8.08 1.17
CA THR A 21 16.19 9.00 2.00
C THR A 21 14.80 9.15 1.41
N HIS A 22 13.84 9.62 2.22
CA HIS A 22 12.50 9.96 1.73
C HIS A 22 12.54 10.96 0.56
N ALA A 23 13.39 11.99 0.63
CA ALA A 23 13.55 12.97 -0.45
C ALA A 23 14.11 12.34 -1.74
N TRP A 24 15.08 11.42 -1.62
CA TRP A 24 15.61 10.67 -2.75
C TRP A 24 14.51 9.82 -3.40
N PHE A 25 13.74 9.09 -2.59
CA PHE A 25 12.66 8.23 -3.07
C PHE A 25 11.58 9.05 -3.77
N MET A 26 11.11 10.13 -3.14
CA MET A 26 10.10 11.01 -3.71
C MET A 26 10.55 11.68 -5.01
N ARG A 27 11.83 12.02 -5.13
CA ARG A 27 12.39 12.53 -6.40
C ARG A 27 12.31 11.47 -7.50
N LYS A 28 12.65 10.22 -7.20
CA LYS A 28 12.53 9.09 -8.15
C LYS A 28 11.06 8.80 -8.48
N LEU A 29 10.17 8.87 -7.49
CA LEU A 29 8.74 8.64 -7.71
C LEU A 29 8.13 9.65 -8.68
N ARG A 30 8.45 10.93 -8.50
CA ARG A 30 7.97 12.04 -9.35
C ARG A 30 8.52 12.01 -10.79
N PHE A 31 9.52 11.18 -11.06
CA PHE A 31 9.98 10.94 -12.42
C PHE A 31 8.96 10.09 -13.21
N PHE A 32 8.31 9.13 -12.55
CA PHE A 32 7.36 8.22 -13.18
C PHE A 32 5.90 8.63 -13.03
N PHE A 33 5.58 9.39 -11.97
CA PHE A 33 4.20 9.76 -11.64
C PHE A 33 4.03 11.28 -11.51
N PRO A 34 2.80 11.79 -11.72
CA PRO A 34 2.47 13.19 -11.44
C PRO A 34 2.83 13.59 -10.00
N LYS A 35 3.14 14.87 -9.79
CA LYS A 35 3.54 15.40 -8.47
C LYS A 35 2.47 15.22 -7.39
N SER A 36 1.21 15.02 -7.77
CA SER A 36 0.08 14.72 -6.88
C SER A 36 0.12 13.30 -6.30
N ILE A 37 0.96 12.41 -6.86
CA ILE A 37 1.15 11.05 -6.38
C ILE A 37 2.36 11.00 -5.43
N GLY A 38 2.15 10.40 -4.26
CA GLY A 38 3.17 10.20 -3.24
C GLY A 38 2.88 9.00 -2.35
N SER A 39 3.61 8.89 -1.25
CA SER A 39 3.49 7.74 -0.32
C SER A 39 2.05 7.55 0.18
N HIS A 40 1.34 8.64 0.50
CA HIS A 40 -0.05 8.58 0.96
C HIS A 40 -1.01 8.03 -0.10
N SER A 41 -0.89 8.48 -1.35
CA SER A 41 -1.75 7.98 -2.44
C SER A 41 -1.44 6.53 -2.77
N MET A 42 -0.17 6.11 -2.68
CA MET A 42 0.23 4.72 -2.86
C MET A 42 -0.33 3.83 -1.74
N HIS A 43 -0.24 4.27 -0.48
CA HIS A 43 -0.89 3.58 0.63
C HIS A 43 -2.40 3.50 0.44
N ALA A 44 -3.05 4.59 0.02
CA ALA A 44 -4.48 4.59 -0.26
C ALA A 44 -4.83 3.57 -1.36
N GLY A 45 -4.10 3.59 -2.48
CA GLY A 45 -4.29 2.64 -3.57
C GLY A 45 -4.10 1.18 -3.13
N GLY A 46 -3.03 0.87 -2.40
CA GLY A 46 -2.76 -0.48 -1.90
C GLY A 46 -3.83 -0.96 -0.92
N THR A 47 -4.17 -0.14 0.08
CA THR A 47 -5.23 -0.46 1.07
C THR A 47 -6.56 -0.74 0.38
N THR A 48 -6.90 0.15 -0.55
CA THR A 48 -8.13 0.07 -1.34
C THR A 48 -8.15 -1.18 -2.21
N SER A 49 -7.01 -1.55 -2.81
CA SER A 49 -6.86 -2.76 -3.61
C SER A 49 -7.11 -4.03 -2.78
N LEU A 50 -6.54 -4.09 -1.58
CA LEU A 50 -6.68 -5.23 -0.67
C LEU A 50 -8.12 -5.35 -0.14
N ALA A 51 -8.74 -4.22 0.20
CA ALA A 51 -10.14 -4.18 0.60
C ALA A 51 -11.04 -4.69 -0.54
N ALA A 52 -10.78 -4.24 -1.77
CA ALA A 52 -11.50 -4.67 -2.96
C ALA A 52 -11.28 -6.15 -3.33
N ALA A 53 -10.17 -6.74 -2.88
CA ALA A 53 -9.91 -8.17 -2.96
C ALA A 53 -10.61 -8.99 -1.86
N GLY A 54 -11.42 -8.36 -1.01
CA GLY A 54 -12.14 -9.02 0.07
C GLY A 54 -11.28 -9.40 1.28
N MET A 55 -10.06 -8.85 1.40
CA MET A 55 -9.23 -9.12 2.56
C MET A 55 -9.86 -8.57 3.85
N ALA A 56 -9.83 -9.38 4.91
CA ALA A 56 -10.31 -8.96 6.22
C ALA A 56 -9.58 -7.71 6.71
N ALA A 57 -10.32 -6.81 7.36
CA ALA A 57 -9.80 -5.55 7.90
C ALA A 57 -8.56 -5.74 8.78
N ASP A 58 -8.55 -6.77 9.63
CA ASP A 58 -7.42 -7.08 10.51
C ASP A 58 -6.13 -7.42 9.75
N ASN A 59 -6.26 -8.12 8.61
CA ASN A 59 -5.12 -8.46 7.76
C ASN A 59 -4.58 -7.22 7.06
N ILE A 60 -5.46 -6.37 6.54
CA ILE A 60 -5.08 -5.08 5.93
C ILE A 60 -4.39 -4.19 6.96
N ARG A 61 -4.95 -4.12 8.18
CA ARG A 61 -4.39 -3.37 9.30
C ARG A 61 -2.99 -3.86 9.67
N ALA A 62 -2.81 -5.17 9.79
CA ALA A 62 -1.53 -5.80 10.09
C ALA A 62 -0.47 -5.53 9.00
N MET A 63 -0.84 -5.64 7.72
CA MET A 63 0.07 -5.36 6.60
C MET A 63 0.51 -3.90 6.56
N GLY A 64 -0.40 -2.96 6.81
CA GLY A 64 -0.07 -1.53 6.90
C GLY A 64 0.61 -1.13 8.21
N ARG A 65 0.75 -2.06 9.17
CA ARG A 65 1.32 -1.85 10.51
C ARG A 65 0.62 -0.73 11.28
N TRP A 66 -0.68 -0.56 11.07
CA TRP A 66 -1.47 0.45 11.79
C TRP A 66 -1.90 -0.07 13.15
N LYS A 67 -1.75 0.77 14.17
CA LYS A 67 -2.21 0.48 15.54
C LYS A 67 -3.62 1.00 15.83
N SER A 68 -4.12 1.93 15.02
CA SER A 68 -5.43 2.55 15.17
C SER A 68 -6.23 2.42 13.87
N ASP A 69 -7.52 2.71 13.97
CA ASP A 69 -8.47 2.65 12.86
C ASP A 69 -8.32 3.84 11.88
N ALA A 70 -7.28 4.67 12.06
CA ALA A 70 -6.92 5.72 11.10
C ALA A 70 -6.62 5.19 9.69
N TRP A 71 -6.35 3.89 9.55
CA TRP A 71 -6.17 3.24 8.25
C TRP A 71 -7.43 3.26 7.39
N GLU A 72 -8.63 3.35 7.98
CA GLU A 72 -9.90 3.37 7.25
C GLU A 72 -9.98 4.56 6.28
N HIS A 73 -9.35 5.70 6.60
CA HIS A 73 -9.29 6.87 5.72
C HIS A 73 -8.50 6.62 4.43
N TYR A 74 -7.67 5.57 4.39
CA TYR A 74 -6.96 5.16 3.18
C TYR A 74 -7.83 4.30 2.26
N VAL A 75 -8.92 3.70 2.77
CA VAL A 75 -9.92 3.04 1.94
C VAL A 75 -10.77 4.11 1.27
N ARG A 76 -10.43 4.44 0.03
CA ARG A 76 -11.23 5.40 -0.73
C ARG A 76 -12.49 4.69 -1.20
N LYS A 77 -13.64 5.11 -0.68
CA LYS A 77 -15.00 4.74 -1.11
C LYS A 77 -15.25 5.25 -2.54
N ASN A 78 -14.54 4.69 -3.51
CA ASN A 78 -14.83 4.93 -4.90
C ASN A 78 -16.11 4.14 -5.23
N PRO A 79 -17.16 4.76 -5.80
CA PRO A 79 -18.38 4.07 -6.17
C PRO A 79 -18.13 2.85 -7.07
N VAL A 80 -17.07 2.84 -7.88
CA VAL A 80 -16.66 1.67 -8.69
C VAL A 80 -16.20 0.50 -7.81
N LEU A 81 -15.51 0.77 -6.71
CA LEU A 81 -15.06 -0.28 -5.79
C LEU A 81 -16.17 -0.77 -4.88
N LEU A 82 -17.06 0.15 -4.45
CA LEU A 82 -18.29 -0.23 -3.78
C LEU A 82 -19.17 -1.09 -4.69
N GLN A 83 -19.29 -0.73 -5.97
CA GLN A 83 -20.00 -1.53 -6.98
C GLN A 83 -19.37 -2.93 -7.12
N ALA A 84 -18.04 -3.03 -7.21
CA ALA A 84 -17.34 -4.31 -7.29
C ALA A 84 -17.57 -5.18 -6.04
N LEU A 85 -17.45 -4.57 -4.85
CA LEU A 85 -17.66 -5.23 -3.57
C LEU A 85 -19.11 -5.69 -3.35
N ILE A 86 -20.09 -4.87 -3.74
CA ILE A 86 -21.52 -5.14 -3.50
C ILE A 86 -22.11 -6.10 -4.54
N PHE A 87 -21.77 -5.91 -5.82
CA PHE A 87 -22.48 -6.59 -6.91
C PHE A 87 -21.75 -7.78 -7.50
N HIS A 88 -20.43 -7.92 -7.30
CA HIS A 88 -19.69 -8.93 -8.02
C HIS A 88 -19.09 -10.03 -7.15
N GLY A 89 -18.85 -9.84 -5.85
CA GLY A 89 -18.14 -10.85 -5.03
C GLY A 89 -16.78 -11.29 -5.62
N ARG A 90 -16.31 -10.58 -6.65
CA ARG A 90 -15.12 -10.83 -7.46
C ARG A 90 -14.07 -9.83 -7.00
N SER A 91 -12.84 -10.29 -6.91
CA SER A 91 -11.70 -9.44 -6.62
C SER A 91 -11.47 -8.49 -7.81
N ILE A 92 -11.05 -7.25 -7.58
CA ILE A 92 -10.57 -6.35 -8.65
C ILE A 92 -9.38 -6.92 -9.45
N HIS A 93 -8.79 -8.01 -8.95
CA HIS A 93 -7.69 -8.73 -9.56
C HIS A 93 -8.17 -9.90 -10.43
N ASP A 94 -9.47 -10.21 -10.42
CA ASP A 94 -10.02 -11.22 -11.31
C ASP A 94 -10.00 -10.70 -12.75
N SER A 95 -9.52 -11.55 -13.67
CA SER A 95 -9.58 -11.23 -15.09
C SER A 95 -11.05 -11.04 -15.50
N PRO A 96 -11.40 -9.99 -16.27
CA PRO A 96 -12.76 -9.79 -16.77
C PRO A 96 -13.25 -10.96 -17.66
N PHE A 97 -12.35 -11.86 -18.06
CA PHE A 97 -12.64 -13.02 -18.90
C PHE A 97 -12.57 -14.36 -18.16
N ALA A 98 -12.44 -14.38 -16.84
CA ALA A 98 -12.48 -15.64 -16.09
C ALA A 98 -13.92 -16.21 -16.07
N PRO A 99 -14.12 -17.49 -16.48
CA PRO A 99 -15.45 -18.10 -16.46
C PRO A 99 -16.01 -18.15 -15.03
N MET A 100 -17.33 -18.02 -14.91
CA MET A 100 -18.05 -18.13 -13.63
C MET A 100 -18.03 -19.56 -13.10
#